data_AF-A0A3L8DTL4-F1
#
_entry.id   AF-A0A3L8DTL4-F1
#
_cell.length_a   1.000
_cell.length_b   1.000
_cell.length_c   1.000
_cell.angle_alpha   90.00
_cell.angle_beta   90.00
_cell.angle_gamma   90.00
#
_symmetry.space_group_name_H-M   'P 1'
#
loop_
_entity.id
_entity.type
_entity.pdbx_description
1 polymer ?
#
loop_
_entity_poly.entity_id
_entity_poly.type
_entity_poly.pdbx_seq_one_letter_code
_entity_poly.pdbx_strand_id
1 'polypeptide(L)'
;MVCIKKRFFSLNRLLLLAFGLWPDKETIYTRFQATLLCSLLISSIVFQLSRLFIVECNFDLIVRIVSSTTFFAMLTLFPLLAWINIKTIKYLLDQLQYIYDQLKDRNEIAIYDKYGYIGKHFTTIAIILLVCGLCSNSVIVYWPYILDIVVPKNESYAIHTMQFISEYFNISDKYYFLVLVHLNAACSTGLIAVIGTGTMLFSYLKHICGMFEIASYRIEQAMAPELLHNFAIKDRIIICREMICAIDIQRQAMQYAKCFVTSIEGGAFVVIIIKVLCVSCNLYRIFQIESSMEKMDEVLLHLLAVSSVLTILFACNYVGQEVTDHSNHVYVVTYNVAWYLAPLHIQKLILFLLQRSSKIFSLSVGGLFTASLECFATLVQASMSYFTFLYSMQ
;
A
#
# COMPACT_ATOMS: atom_id res chain seq x y z
N MET A 1 -20.25 11.49 -19.49
CA MET A 1 -20.06 10.71 -18.25
C MET A 1 -18.57 10.59 -18.00
N VAL A 2 -18.09 11.06 -16.83
CA VAL A 2 -16.65 11.06 -16.50
C VAL A 2 -16.29 9.70 -15.91
N CYS A 3 -15.28 9.02 -16.47
CA CYS A 3 -14.82 7.74 -15.95
C CYS A 3 -13.69 7.96 -14.92
N ILE A 4 -13.97 7.69 -13.64
CA ILE A 4 -13.02 7.91 -12.53
C ILE A 4 -11.77 7.05 -12.70
N LYS A 5 -11.92 5.81 -13.23
CA LYS A 5 -10.81 4.90 -13.49
C LYS A 5 -9.79 5.50 -14.47
N LYS A 6 -10.27 6.18 -15.52
CA LYS A 6 -9.39 6.88 -16.48
C LYS A 6 -8.82 8.16 -15.90
N ARG A 7 -9.61 8.91 -15.11
CA ARG A 7 -9.23 10.22 -14.60
C ARG A 7 -8.18 10.14 -13.48
N PHE A 8 -8.42 9.31 -12.47
CA PHE A 8 -7.61 9.22 -11.25
C PHE A 8 -6.69 8.01 -11.23
N PHE A 9 -7.12 6.88 -11.80
CA PHE A 9 -6.37 5.61 -11.75
C PHE A 9 -5.63 5.25 -13.06
N SER A 10 -5.48 6.19 -14.00
CA SER A 10 -4.84 5.91 -15.30
C SER A 10 -3.39 5.42 -15.18
N LEU A 11 -2.62 5.99 -14.27
CA LEU A 11 -1.23 5.58 -14.02
C LEU A 11 -1.16 4.17 -13.42
N ASN A 12 -2.00 3.89 -12.42
CA ASN A 12 -2.12 2.56 -11.81
C ASN A 12 -2.53 1.52 -12.85
N ARG A 13 -3.47 1.88 -13.72
CA ARG A 13 -3.90 1.04 -14.83
C ARG A 13 -2.76 0.72 -15.79
N LEU A 14 -1.94 1.71 -16.16
CA LEU A 14 -0.78 1.49 -17.03
C LEU A 14 0.19 0.47 -16.42
N LEU A 15 0.54 0.62 -15.14
CA LEU A 15 1.47 -0.28 -14.46
C LEU A 15 0.91 -1.71 -14.34
N LEU A 16 -0.35 -1.84 -13.93
CA LEU A 16 -0.95 -3.13 -13.61
C LEU A 16 -1.44 -3.90 -14.84
N LEU A 17 -1.73 -3.23 -15.96
CA LEU A 17 -2.10 -3.89 -17.22
C LEU A 17 -0.96 -4.74 -17.78
N ALA A 18 0.30 -4.29 -17.63
CA ALA A 18 1.47 -5.04 -18.09
C ALA A 18 1.59 -6.43 -17.43
N PHE A 19 1.09 -6.56 -16.21
CA PHE A 19 1.17 -7.78 -15.40
C PHE A 19 -0.15 -8.54 -15.27
N GLY A 20 -1.22 -8.10 -15.96
CA GLY A 20 -2.55 -8.71 -15.83
C GLY A 20 -3.19 -8.53 -14.44
N LEU A 21 -2.70 -7.59 -13.63
CA LEU A 21 -3.17 -7.32 -12.27
C LEU A 21 -4.27 -6.24 -12.21
N TRP A 22 -4.56 -5.57 -13.32
CA TRP A 22 -5.59 -4.54 -13.36
C TRP A 22 -7.00 -5.17 -13.35
N PRO A 23 -7.93 -4.67 -12.51
CA PRO A 23 -9.28 -5.23 -12.33
C PRO A 23 -10.27 -4.96 -13.49
N ASP A 24 -9.88 -5.23 -14.73
CA ASP A 24 -10.76 -5.18 -15.92
C ASP A 24 -11.46 -6.55 -16.15
N LYS A 25 -11.84 -6.87 -17.39
CA LYS A 25 -12.42 -8.18 -17.72
C LYS A 25 -11.30 -9.23 -17.71
N GLU A 26 -11.45 -10.25 -16.87
CA GLU A 26 -10.52 -11.38 -16.89
C GLU A 26 -10.57 -12.07 -18.25
N THR A 27 -9.43 -12.11 -18.92
CA THR A 27 -9.21 -12.88 -20.15
C THR A 27 -8.17 -13.96 -19.90
N ILE A 28 -8.09 -14.94 -20.80
CA ILE A 28 -7.04 -15.96 -20.75
C ILE A 28 -5.65 -15.29 -20.77
N TYR A 29 -5.50 -14.22 -21.55
CA TYR A 29 -4.26 -13.44 -21.65
C TYR A 29 -3.85 -12.78 -20.33
N THR A 30 -4.78 -12.08 -19.65
CA THR A 30 -4.46 -11.40 -18.38
C THR A 30 -4.12 -12.40 -17.27
N ARG A 31 -4.79 -13.57 -17.24
CA ARG A 31 -4.46 -14.66 -16.31
C ARG A 31 -3.07 -15.24 -16.58
N PHE A 32 -2.72 -15.39 -17.86
CA PHE A 32 -1.39 -15.84 -18.25
C PHE A 32 -0.29 -14.85 -17.81
N GLN A 33 -0.49 -13.54 -18.03
CA GLN A 33 0.45 -12.51 -17.57
C GLN A 33 0.66 -12.54 -16.04
N ALA A 34 -0.43 -12.63 -15.27
CA ALA A 34 -0.35 -12.70 -13.81
C ALA A 34 0.34 -13.99 -13.34
N THR A 35 0.04 -15.12 -13.98
CA THR A 35 0.70 -16.41 -13.68
C THR A 35 2.20 -16.34 -13.97
N LEU A 36 2.59 -15.72 -15.08
CA LEU A 36 4.00 -15.52 -15.43
C LEU A 36 4.72 -14.67 -14.38
N LEU A 37 4.13 -13.53 -13.98
CA LEU A 37 4.68 -12.68 -12.92
C LEU A 37 4.84 -13.45 -11.61
N CYS A 38 3.79 -14.15 -11.16
CA CYS A 38 3.87 -14.96 -9.94
C CYS A 38 4.93 -16.06 -10.05
N SER A 39 5.06 -16.72 -11.20
CA SER A 39 6.07 -17.76 -11.41
C SER A 39 7.50 -17.20 -11.31
N LEU A 40 7.77 -16.02 -11.90
CA LEU A 40 9.05 -15.33 -11.83
C LEU A 40 9.42 -14.95 -10.39
N LEU A 41 8.44 -14.43 -9.64
CA LEU A 41 8.65 -14.01 -8.26
C LEU A 41 8.83 -15.21 -7.32
N ILE A 42 8.01 -16.26 -7.48
CA ILE A 42 8.12 -17.48 -6.68
C ILE A 42 9.44 -18.21 -6.97
N SER A 43 9.88 -18.27 -8.23
CA SER A 43 11.16 -18.92 -8.56
C SER A 43 12.34 -18.22 -7.89
N SER A 44 12.30 -16.89 -7.75
CA SER A 44 13.34 -16.15 -7.03
C SER A 44 13.38 -16.48 -5.53
N ILE A 45 12.23 -16.68 -4.88
CA ILE A 45 12.13 -17.13 -3.49
C ILE A 45 12.64 -18.57 -3.34
N VAL A 46 12.19 -19.48 -4.21
CA VAL A 46 12.59 -20.88 -4.17
C VAL A 46 14.10 -21.03 -4.39
N PHE A 47 14.66 -20.25 -5.33
CA PHE A 47 16.10 -20.21 -5.56
C PHE A 47 16.86 -19.84 -4.28
N GLN A 48 16.45 -18.80 -3.56
CA GLN A 48 17.10 -18.37 -2.32
C GLN A 48 16.95 -19.41 -1.20
N LEU A 49 15.75 -19.96 -1.00
CA LEU A 49 15.50 -20.98 0.02
C LEU A 49 16.23 -22.31 -0.26
N SER A 50 16.41 -22.69 -1.53
CA SER A 50 17.11 -23.92 -1.90
C SER A 50 18.52 -23.99 -1.32
N ARG A 51 19.15 -22.83 -1.07
CA ARG A 51 20.51 -22.73 -0.53
C ARG A 51 20.61 -23.21 0.92
N LEU A 52 19.54 -23.09 1.72
CA LEU A 52 19.50 -23.60 3.09
C LEU A 52 19.63 -25.13 3.15
N PHE A 53 19.33 -25.83 2.06
CA PHE A 53 19.38 -27.30 2.01
C PHE A 53 20.70 -27.84 1.41
N ILE A 54 21.50 -26.99 0.76
CA ILE A 54 22.70 -27.41 0.00
C ILE A 54 23.99 -27.13 0.78
N VAL A 55 24.00 -26.09 1.62
CA VAL A 55 25.20 -25.65 2.35
C VAL A 55 25.06 -25.99 3.83
N GLU A 56 26.18 -26.27 4.52
CA GLU A 56 26.18 -26.38 5.98
C GLU A 56 25.62 -25.10 6.62
N CYS A 57 24.61 -25.27 7.48
CA CYS A 57 23.87 -24.16 8.07
C CYS A 57 24.69 -23.45 9.16
N ASN A 58 25.21 -22.27 8.85
CA ASN A 58 25.66 -21.29 9.84
C ASN A 58 24.55 -20.26 10.13
N PHE A 59 24.45 -19.77 11.36
CA PHE A 59 23.52 -18.73 11.76
C PHE A 59 23.63 -17.47 10.88
N ASP A 60 24.85 -17.02 10.56
CA ASP A 60 25.09 -15.89 9.64
C ASP A 60 24.43 -16.10 8.27
N LEU A 61 24.63 -17.30 7.69
CA LEU A 61 24.09 -17.67 6.39
C LEU A 61 22.56 -17.75 6.43
N ILE A 62 21.99 -18.29 7.51
CA ILE A 62 20.54 -18.34 7.70
C ILE A 62 19.96 -16.94 7.71
N VAL A 63 20.50 -16.02 8.54
CA VAL A 63 19.96 -14.66 8.64
C VAL A 63 20.12 -13.91 7.32
N ARG A 64 21.24 -14.12 6.61
CA ARG A 64 21.47 -13.57 5.27
C ARG A 64 20.39 -14.02 4.28
N ILE A 65 20.16 -15.34 4.16
CA ILE A 65 19.15 -15.88 3.24
C ILE A 65 17.74 -15.42 3.64
N VAL A 66 17.40 -15.45 4.94
CA VAL A 66 16.09 -15.01 5.43
C VAL A 66 15.88 -13.52 5.18
N SER A 67 16.89 -12.66 5.33
CA SER A 67 16.80 -11.22 5.08
C SER A 67 16.44 -10.89 3.62
N SER A 68 17.05 -11.59 2.67
CA SER A 68 16.74 -11.43 1.24
C SER A 68 15.40 -12.08 0.89
N THR A 69 15.16 -13.30 1.39
CA THR A 69 13.95 -14.06 1.08
C THR A 69 12.69 -13.36 1.56
N THR A 70 12.73 -12.76 2.76
CA THR A 70 11.60 -12.01 3.31
C THR A 70 11.28 -10.74 2.49
N PHE A 71 12.30 -10.09 1.91
CA PHE A 71 12.12 -8.98 0.98
C PHE A 71 11.45 -9.42 -0.33
N PHE A 72 11.91 -10.52 -0.94
CA PHE A 72 11.26 -11.06 -2.15
C PHE A 72 9.86 -11.64 -1.88
N ALA A 73 9.65 -12.25 -0.71
CA ALA A 73 8.32 -12.70 -0.26
C ALA A 73 7.35 -11.52 -0.15
N MET A 74 7.81 -10.39 0.37
CA MET A 74 7.08 -9.14 0.42
C MET A 74 6.67 -8.62 -0.97
N LEU A 75 7.60 -8.62 -1.92
CA LEU A 75 7.32 -8.24 -3.31
C LEU A 75 6.29 -9.16 -3.99
N THR A 76 6.21 -10.42 -3.55
CA THR A 76 5.34 -11.45 -4.14
C THR A 76 3.95 -11.47 -3.54
N LEU A 77 3.86 -11.47 -2.21
CA LEU A 77 2.61 -11.67 -1.49
C LEU A 77 1.66 -10.50 -1.67
N PHE A 78 2.16 -9.28 -1.71
CA PHE A 78 1.29 -8.10 -1.81
C PHE A 78 0.52 -8.05 -3.15
N PRO A 79 1.16 -8.21 -4.33
CA PRO A 79 0.44 -8.34 -5.60
C PRO A 79 -0.41 -9.62 -5.69
N LEU A 80 0.03 -10.73 -5.09
CA LEU A 80 -0.72 -11.99 -5.07
C LEU A 80 -2.06 -11.83 -4.35
N LEU A 81 -2.09 -11.14 -3.20
CA LEU A 81 -3.32 -10.87 -2.46
C LEU A 81 -4.28 -9.98 -3.25
N ALA A 82 -3.76 -9.00 -3.98
CA ALA A 82 -4.56 -8.17 -4.87
C ALA A 82 -5.15 -8.99 -6.02
N TRP A 83 -4.38 -9.94 -6.58
CA TRP A 83 -4.84 -10.81 -7.65
C TRP A 83 -5.92 -11.80 -7.19
N ILE A 84 -5.75 -12.43 -6.03
CA ILE A 84 -6.76 -13.33 -5.43
C ILE A 84 -8.09 -12.57 -5.22
N ASN A 85 -8.00 -11.31 -4.76
CA ASN A 85 -9.14 -10.46 -4.47
C ASN A 85 -9.55 -9.53 -5.63
N ILE A 86 -9.10 -9.81 -6.86
CA ILE A 86 -9.29 -8.89 -8.00
C ILE A 86 -10.76 -8.58 -8.29
N LYS A 87 -11.65 -9.57 -8.09
CA LYS A 87 -13.11 -9.41 -8.27
C LYS A 87 -13.70 -8.44 -7.24
N THR A 88 -13.27 -8.53 -5.99
CA THR A 88 -13.69 -7.61 -4.94
C THR A 88 -13.16 -6.21 -5.21
N ILE A 89 -11.88 -6.07 -5.54
CA ILE A 89 -11.27 -4.78 -5.87
C ILE A 89 -12.01 -4.13 -7.05
N LYS A 90 -12.34 -4.91 -8.08
CA LYS A 90 -13.15 -4.44 -9.20
C LYS A 90 -14.50 -3.91 -8.75
N TYR A 91 -15.22 -4.70 -7.96
CA TYR A 91 -16.51 -4.30 -7.39
C TYR A 91 -16.41 -2.98 -6.64
N LEU A 92 -15.40 -2.82 -5.77
CA LEU A 92 -15.20 -1.59 -4.99
C LEU A 92 -14.90 -0.37 -5.88
N LEU A 93 -14.11 -0.53 -6.95
CA LEU A 93 -13.88 0.54 -7.91
C LEU A 93 -15.13 0.90 -8.72
N ASP A 94 -15.98 -0.08 -9.03
CA ASP A 94 -17.27 0.15 -9.70
C ASP A 94 -18.25 0.87 -8.76
N GLN A 95 -18.23 0.58 -7.45
CA GLN A 95 -19.02 1.32 -6.46
C GLN A 95 -18.58 2.78 -6.35
N LEU A 96 -17.27 3.08 -6.38
CA LEU A 96 -16.79 4.46 -6.42
C LEU A 96 -17.29 5.21 -7.66
N GLN A 97 -17.31 4.55 -8.83
CA GLN A 97 -17.84 5.15 -10.06
C GLN A 97 -19.34 5.44 -9.91
N TYR A 98 -20.10 4.48 -9.38
CA TYR A 98 -21.53 4.64 -9.13
C TYR A 98 -21.83 5.83 -8.21
N ILE A 99 -21.07 5.99 -7.12
CA ILE A 99 -21.22 7.14 -6.21
C ILE A 99 -20.94 8.43 -6.95
N TYR A 100 -19.85 8.50 -7.72
CA TYR A 100 -19.50 9.70 -8.47
C TYR A 100 -20.61 10.11 -9.46
N ASP A 101 -21.22 9.15 -10.13
CA ASP A 101 -22.31 9.41 -11.08
C ASP A 101 -23.61 9.87 -10.39
N GLN A 102 -23.78 9.59 -9.10
CA GLN A 102 -24.89 10.09 -8.29
C GLN A 102 -24.69 11.51 -7.76
N LEU A 103 -23.44 12.00 -7.67
CA LEU A 103 -23.15 13.35 -7.21
C LEU A 103 -23.68 14.38 -8.23
N LYS A 104 -24.46 15.34 -7.74
CA LYS A 104 -25.05 16.42 -8.57
C LYS A 104 -24.54 17.80 -8.19
N ASP A 105 -24.20 18.00 -6.92
CA ASP A 105 -23.70 19.25 -6.41
C ASP A 105 -22.25 19.48 -6.86
N ARG A 106 -21.94 20.71 -7.29
CA ARG A 106 -20.61 21.06 -7.81
C ARG A 106 -19.54 21.04 -6.73
N ASN A 107 -19.87 21.42 -5.50
CA ASN A 107 -18.96 21.41 -4.37
C ASN A 107 -18.68 19.97 -3.94
N GLU A 108 -19.69 19.09 -3.93
CA GLU A 108 -19.48 17.65 -3.68
C GLU A 108 -18.54 17.03 -4.71
N ILE A 109 -18.74 17.34 -6.01
CA ILE A 109 -17.85 16.88 -7.07
C ILE A 109 -16.43 17.45 -6.88
N ALA A 110 -16.30 18.71 -6.47
CA ALA A 110 -15.00 19.33 -6.19
C ALA A 110 -14.27 18.66 -5.02
N ILE A 111 -15.00 18.32 -3.94
CA ILE A 111 -14.46 17.55 -2.81
C ILE A 111 -14.00 16.17 -3.29
N TYR A 112 -14.84 15.45 -4.04
CA TYR A 112 -14.48 14.13 -4.56
C TYR A 112 -13.23 14.18 -5.45
N ASP A 113 -13.20 15.15 -6.37
CA ASP A 113 -12.08 15.38 -7.29
C ASP A 113 -10.79 15.71 -6.51
N LYS A 114 -10.86 16.53 -5.45
CA LYS A 114 -9.72 16.85 -4.58
C LYS A 114 -9.03 15.58 -4.06
N TYR A 115 -9.79 14.64 -3.50
CA TYR A 115 -9.21 13.38 -3.01
C TYR A 115 -8.70 12.47 -4.12
N GLY A 116 -9.37 12.46 -5.28
CA GLY A 116 -8.86 11.77 -6.47
C GLY A 116 -7.53 12.32 -6.97
N TYR A 117 -7.35 13.65 -6.95
CA TYR A 117 -6.08 14.30 -7.31
C TYR A 117 -4.98 14.05 -6.28
N ILE A 118 -5.31 14.02 -4.98
CA ILE A 118 -4.34 13.64 -3.92
C ILE A 118 -3.80 12.23 -4.19
N GLY A 119 -4.68 11.24 -4.44
CA GLY A 119 -4.27 9.87 -4.76
C GLY A 119 -3.43 9.78 -6.04
N LYS A 120 -3.83 10.49 -7.10
CA LYS A 120 -3.09 10.55 -8.36
C LYS A 120 -1.71 11.22 -8.21
N HIS A 121 -1.62 12.28 -7.42
CA HIS A 121 -0.35 12.98 -7.17
C HIS A 121 0.62 12.09 -6.40
N PHE A 122 0.15 11.42 -5.33
CA PHE A 122 0.94 10.42 -4.61
C PHE A 122 1.44 9.30 -5.54
N THR A 123 0.56 8.78 -6.41
CA THR A 123 0.92 7.78 -7.41
C THR A 123 2.00 8.29 -8.37
N THR A 124 1.92 9.56 -8.79
CA THR A 124 2.89 10.17 -9.70
C THR A 124 4.26 10.27 -9.05
N ILE A 125 4.33 10.72 -7.79
CA ILE A 125 5.58 10.78 -7.01
C ILE A 125 6.19 9.38 -6.87
N ALA A 126 5.37 8.38 -6.50
CA ALA A 126 5.83 7.00 -6.37
C ALA A 126 6.40 6.43 -7.68
N ILE A 127 5.79 6.74 -8.82
CA ILE A 127 6.29 6.33 -10.14
C ILE A 127 7.61 7.02 -10.48
N ILE A 128 7.75 8.32 -10.22
CA ILE A 128 9.00 9.03 -10.45
C ILE A 128 10.13 8.38 -9.64
N LEU A 129 9.90 8.14 -8.35
CA LEU A 129 10.87 7.47 -7.47
C LEU A 129 11.21 6.05 -7.95
N LEU A 130 10.21 5.29 -8.42
CA LEU A 130 10.42 3.97 -9.00
C LEU A 130 11.31 4.02 -10.24
N VAL A 131 10.99 4.90 -11.20
CA VAL A 131 11.76 5.01 -12.45
C VAL A 131 13.19 5.45 -12.15
N CYS A 132 13.38 6.45 -11.29
CA CYS A 132 14.71 6.85 -10.84
C CYS A 132 15.48 5.68 -10.21
N GLY A 133 14.86 4.95 -9.28
CA GLY A 133 15.47 3.80 -8.62
C GLY A 133 15.85 2.67 -9.59
N LEU A 134 14.97 2.34 -10.53
CA LEU A 134 15.24 1.32 -11.56
C LEU A 134 16.36 1.74 -12.51
N CYS A 135 16.41 3.01 -12.91
CA CYS A 135 17.50 3.55 -13.72
C CYS A 135 18.84 3.49 -12.98
N SER A 136 18.90 3.97 -11.72
CA SER A 136 20.10 3.90 -10.90
C SER A 136 20.58 2.47 -10.69
N ASN A 137 19.67 1.55 -10.38
CA ASN A 137 20.00 0.13 -10.23
C ASN A 137 20.53 -0.49 -11.54
N SER A 138 19.92 -0.15 -12.68
CA SER A 138 20.40 -0.63 -13.99
C SER A 138 21.81 -0.14 -14.30
N VAL A 139 22.14 1.11 -13.96
CA VAL A 139 23.51 1.63 -14.08
C VAL A 139 24.44 0.85 -13.16
N ILE A 140 24.14 0.72 -11.87
CA ILE A 140 25.02 0.02 -10.92
C ILE A 140 25.27 -1.43 -11.34
N VAL A 141 24.23 -2.14 -11.80
CA VAL A 141 24.32 -3.57 -12.13
C VAL A 141 25.01 -3.83 -13.48
N TYR A 142 24.69 -3.06 -14.53
CA TYR A 142 25.15 -3.39 -15.89
C TYR A 142 26.35 -2.57 -16.36
N TRP A 143 26.60 -1.40 -15.77
CA TRP A 143 27.72 -0.54 -16.16
C TRP A 143 29.10 -1.20 -16.01
N PRO A 144 29.39 -1.99 -14.95
CA PRO A 144 30.67 -2.68 -14.82
C PRO A 144 31.00 -3.57 -16.03
N TYR A 145 30.02 -4.29 -16.56
CA TYR A 145 30.18 -5.18 -17.72
C TYR A 145 30.41 -4.43 -19.02
N ILE A 146 29.74 -3.29 -19.21
CA ILE A 146 29.94 -2.46 -20.39
C ILE A 146 31.35 -1.87 -20.36
N LEU A 147 31.80 -1.39 -19.20
CA LEU A 147 33.16 -0.87 -19.03
C LEU A 147 34.23 -1.93 -19.30
N ASP A 148 34.03 -3.17 -18.84
CA ASP A 148 35.01 -4.23 -19.08
C ASP A 148 35.12 -4.62 -20.57
N ILE A 149 34.06 -4.45 -21.36
CA ILE A 149 34.10 -4.64 -22.83
C ILE A 149 34.81 -3.47 -23.53
N VAL A 150 34.55 -2.24 -23.10
CA VAL A 150 35.04 -1.02 -23.78
C VAL A 150 36.47 -0.66 -23.36
N VAL A 151 36.82 -0.86 -22.08
CA VAL A 151 38.12 -0.55 -21.48
C VAL A 151 38.53 -1.70 -20.54
N PRO A 152 39.03 -2.82 -21.09
CA PRO A 152 39.49 -3.94 -20.27
C PRO A 152 40.69 -3.50 -19.41
N LYS A 153 40.52 -3.48 -18.08
CA LYS A 153 41.59 -3.27 -17.10
C LYS A 153 42.10 -4.61 -16.54
N ASN A 154 43.31 -4.63 -15.99
CA ASN A 154 43.90 -5.80 -15.33
C ASN A 154 43.08 -6.30 -14.12
N GLU A 155 42.28 -5.43 -13.49
CA GLU A 155 41.24 -5.78 -12.52
C GLU A 155 39.89 -5.35 -13.08
N SER A 156 39.04 -6.31 -13.43
CA SER A 156 37.74 -6.04 -14.06
C SER A 156 36.69 -5.66 -13.02
N TYR A 157 35.88 -4.65 -13.28
CA TYR A 157 34.84 -4.22 -12.35
C TYR A 157 33.73 -5.27 -12.20
N ALA A 158 33.48 -6.09 -13.23
CA ALA A 158 32.53 -7.20 -13.17
C ALA A 158 32.98 -8.29 -12.20
N ILE A 159 34.29 -8.50 -11.97
CA ILE A 159 34.79 -9.46 -10.98
C ILE A 159 34.29 -9.11 -9.57
N HIS A 160 34.19 -7.82 -9.20
CA HIS A 160 33.69 -7.43 -7.87
C HIS A 160 32.18 -7.73 -7.72
N THR A 161 31.38 -7.43 -8.75
CA THR A 161 29.95 -7.80 -8.76
C THR A 161 29.75 -9.32 -8.82
N MET A 162 30.65 -10.04 -9.47
CA MET A 162 30.73 -11.51 -9.50
C MET A 162 31.04 -12.09 -8.14
N GLN A 163 32.05 -11.57 -7.45
CA GLN A 163 32.43 -11.96 -6.11
C GLN A 163 31.30 -11.71 -5.11
N PHE A 164 30.60 -10.58 -5.19
CA PHE A 164 29.43 -10.32 -4.35
C PHE A 164 28.35 -11.40 -4.50
N ILE A 165 27.93 -11.74 -5.72
CA ILE A 165 26.90 -12.78 -5.94
C ILE A 165 27.44 -14.18 -5.63
N SER A 166 28.71 -14.44 -5.93
CA SER A 166 29.36 -15.72 -5.65
C SER A 166 29.49 -15.96 -4.14
N GLU A 167 29.90 -14.97 -3.36
CA GLU A 167 29.93 -15.08 -1.89
C GLU A 167 28.54 -15.10 -1.28
N TYR A 168 27.59 -14.36 -1.85
CA TYR A 168 26.24 -14.26 -1.29
C TYR A 168 25.38 -15.50 -1.60
N PHE A 169 25.54 -16.10 -2.78
CA PHE A 169 24.70 -17.21 -3.25
C PHE A 169 25.48 -18.52 -3.54
N ASN A 170 26.82 -18.50 -3.45
CA ASN A 170 27.73 -19.65 -3.64
C ASN A 170 27.42 -20.44 -4.92
N ILE A 171 27.52 -19.75 -6.05
CA ILE A 171 27.16 -20.20 -7.40
C ILE A 171 28.43 -20.34 -8.23
N SER A 172 28.50 -21.38 -9.07
CA SER A 172 29.57 -21.52 -10.06
C SER A 172 29.59 -20.36 -11.05
N ASP A 173 30.78 -19.87 -11.39
CA ASP A 173 31.04 -18.72 -12.26
C ASP A 173 30.26 -18.75 -13.59
N LYS A 174 29.95 -19.93 -14.11
CA LYS A 174 29.19 -20.12 -15.35
C LYS A 174 27.75 -19.59 -15.29
N TYR A 175 27.12 -19.56 -14.11
CA TYR A 175 25.69 -19.23 -13.97
C TYR A 175 25.42 -17.87 -13.32
N TYR A 176 26.47 -17.16 -12.90
CA TYR A 176 26.38 -15.88 -12.20
C TYR A 176 25.51 -14.84 -12.93
N PHE A 177 25.80 -14.60 -14.21
CA PHE A 177 25.12 -13.54 -14.97
C PHE A 177 23.62 -13.85 -15.13
N LEU A 178 23.29 -15.13 -15.33
CA LEU A 178 21.91 -15.57 -15.46
C LEU A 178 21.13 -15.36 -14.16
N VAL A 179 21.74 -15.66 -13.02
CA VAL A 179 21.12 -15.46 -11.70
C VAL A 179 20.96 -13.98 -11.38
N LEU A 180 21.97 -13.16 -11.68
CA LEU A 180 21.88 -11.70 -11.54
C LEU A 180 20.71 -11.13 -12.34
N VAL A 181 20.61 -11.48 -13.62
CA VAL A 181 19.53 -11.01 -14.49
C VAL A 181 18.18 -11.51 -13.99
N HIS A 182 18.09 -12.77 -13.55
CA HIS A 182 16.85 -13.33 -12.99
C HIS A 182 16.38 -12.59 -11.74
N LEU A 183 17.26 -12.41 -10.74
CA LEU A 183 16.93 -11.72 -9.49
C LEU A 183 16.62 -10.24 -9.72
N ASN A 184 17.36 -9.58 -10.62
CA ASN A 184 17.11 -8.18 -10.94
C ASN A 184 15.77 -7.99 -11.68
N ALA A 185 15.44 -8.89 -12.62
CA ALA A 185 14.15 -8.90 -13.30
C ALA A 185 13.00 -9.17 -12.33
N ALA A 186 13.16 -10.14 -11.42
CA ALA A 186 12.17 -10.43 -10.37
C ALA A 186 11.97 -9.22 -9.43
N CYS A 187 13.06 -8.61 -8.96
CA CYS A 187 12.99 -7.43 -8.10
C CYS A 187 12.30 -6.25 -8.80
N SER A 188 12.70 -5.95 -10.04
CA SER A 188 12.15 -4.84 -10.83
C SER A 188 10.66 -5.03 -11.12
N THR A 189 10.26 -6.21 -11.58
CA THR A 189 8.84 -6.51 -11.86
C THR A 189 8.00 -6.55 -10.58
N GLY A 190 8.54 -7.10 -9.49
CA GLY A 190 7.92 -7.09 -8.16
C GLY A 190 7.67 -5.67 -7.64
N LEU A 191 8.67 -4.79 -7.72
CA LEU A 191 8.55 -3.39 -7.31
C LEU A 191 7.48 -2.64 -8.11
N ILE A 192 7.46 -2.82 -9.43
CA ILE A 192 6.42 -2.18 -10.27
C ILE A 192 5.02 -2.68 -9.87
N ALA A 193 4.87 -3.99 -9.65
CA ALA A 193 3.60 -4.58 -9.23
C ALA A 193 3.15 -4.09 -7.84
N VAL A 194 4.05 -4.02 -6.86
CA VAL A 194 3.77 -3.51 -5.51
C VAL A 194 3.39 -2.03 -5.55
N ILE A 195 4.12 -1.20 -6.29
CA ILE A 195 3.81 0.24 -6.37
C ILE A 195 2.48 0.45 -7.07
N GLY A 196 2.22 -0.22 -8.19
CA GLY A 196 0.94 -0.10 -8.90
C GLY A 196 -0.25 -0.55 -8.06
N THR A 197 -0.13 -1.69 -7.35
CA THR A 197 -1.22 -2.18 -6.48
C THR A 197 -1.36 -1.31 -5.23
N GLY A 198 -0.27 -0.96 -4.57
CA GLY A 198 -0.26 -0.20 -3.32
C GLY A 198 -0.81 1.22 -3.49
N THR A 199 -0.39 1.93 -4.54
CA THR A 199 -0.87 3.29 -4.82
C THR A 199 -2.32 3.32 -5.30
N MET A 200 -2.79 2.26 -5.98
CA MET A 200 -4.22 2.07 -6.29
C MET A 200 -5.04 1.92 -5.00
N LEU A 201 -4.61 1.07 -4.07
CA LEU A 201 -5.31 0.87 -2.79
C LEU A 201 -5.28 2.13 -1.92
N PHE A 202 -4.16 2.85 -1.89
CA PHE A 202 -4.04 4.17 -1.25
C PHE A 202 -5.08 5.15 -1.82
N SER A 203 -5.14 5.25 -3.15
CA SER A 203 -6.08 6.17 -3.83
C SER A 203 -7.54 5.79 -3.58
N TYR A 204 -7.85 4.49 -3.49
CA TYR A 204 -9.17 4.00 -3.11
C TYR A 204 -9.57 4.47 -1.70
N LEU A 205 -8.70 4.30 -0.71
CA LEU A 205 -8.96 4.76 0.66
C LEU A 205 -9.06 6.29 0.74
N LYS A 206 -8.31 7.04 -0.06
CA LYS A 206 -8.49 8.50 -0.19
C LYS A 206 -9.88 8.88 -0.70
N HIS A 207 -10.45 8.14 -1.66
CA HIS A 207 -11.83 8.37 -2.08
C HIS A 207 -12.83 8.09 -0.96
N ILE A 208 -12.59 7.08 -0.11
CA ILE A 208 -13.40 6.85 1.10
C ILE A 208 -13.31 8.06 2.05
N CYS A 209 -12.12 8.62 2.28
CA CYS A 209 -11.98 9.87 3.05
C CYS A 209 -12.82 11.00 2.45
N GLY A 210 -12.80 11.16 1.11
CA GLY A 210 -13.63 12.13 0.41
C GLY A 210 -15.14 11.90 0.58
N MET A 211 -15.59 10.65 0.68
CA MET A 211 -17.00 10.35 0.98
C MET A 211 -17.42 10.79 2.38
N PHE A 212 -16.55 10.64 3.38
CA PHE A 212 -16.80 11.15 4.72
C PHE A 212 -16.83 12.69 4.73
N GLU A 213 -15.94 13.34 4.00
CA GLU A 213 -15.95 14.81 3.85
C GLU A 213 -17.25 15.31 3.19
N ILE A 214 -17.74 14.61 2.15
CA ILE A 214 -19.04 14.92 1.53
C ILE A 214 -20.18 14.73 2.54
N ALA A 215 -20.12 13.70 3.39
CA ALA A 215 -21.11 13.50 4.44
C ALA A 215 -21.14 14.70 5.40
N SER A 216 -19.98 15.15 5.88
CA SER A 216 -19.85 16.34 6.72
C SER A 216 -20.41 17.58 6.03
N TYR A 217 -20.02 17.82 4.78
CA TYR A 217 -20.49 18.96 3.98
C TYR A 217 -22.03 19.01 3.87
N ARG A 218 -22.67 17.86 3.58
CA ARG A 218 -24.14 17.76 3.50
C ARG A 218 -24.81 18.07 4.84
N ILE A 219 -24.21 17.64 5.95
CA ILE A 219 -24.74 17.90 7.30
C ILE A 219 -24.68 19.38 7.64
N GLU A 220 -23.57 20.04 7.33
CA GLU A 220 -23.40 21.49 7.54
C GLU A 220 -24.41 22.28 6.71
N GLN A 221 -24.57 21.93 5.42
CA GLN A 221 -25.50 22.60 4.53
C GLN A 221 -26.96 22.39 4.96
N ALA A 222 -27.32 21.18 5.40
CA ALA A 222 -28.67 20.86 5.90
C ALA A 222 -29.03 21.63 7.18
N MET A 223 -28.02 22.10 7.93
CA MET A 223 -28.19 22.82 9.20
C MET A 223 -27.79 24.30 9.11
N ALA A 224 -27.73 24.85 7.89
CA ALA A 224 -27.40 26.25 7.70
C ALA A 224 -28.42 27.17 8.43
N PRO A 225 -27.97 28.22 9.16
CA PRO A 225 -28.84 29.09 9.95
C PRO A 225 -29.98 29.74 9.16
N GLU A 226 -29.76 30.01 7.88
CA GLU A 226 -30.74 30.60 6.96
C GLU A 226 -31.97 29.69 6.74
N LEU A 227 -31.76 28.37 6.73
CA LEU A 227 -32.81 27.36 6.58
C LEU A 227 -33.57 27.10 7.91
N LEU A 228 -32.93 27.42 9.04
CA LEU A 228 -33.50 27.25 10.38
C LEU A 228 -34.40 28.43 10.80
N HIS A 229 -34.33 29.59 10.13
CA HIS A 229 -35.11 30.77 10.51
C HIS A 229 -36.51 30.81 9.89
N ASN A 230 -36.68 30.28 8.67
CA ASN A 230 -37.97 30.20 7.95
C ASN A 230 -38.44 28.75 7.85
N PHE A 231 -39.21 28.25 8.84
CA PHE A 231 -39.69 26.87 8.85
C PHE A 231 -40.99 26.67 8.03
N ALA A 232 -40.92 26.78 6.70
CA ALA A 232 -42.01 26.23 5.89
C ALA A 232 -41.98 24.69 5.92
N ILE A 233 -43.13 24.04 5.69
CA ILE A 233 -43.21 22.56 5.63
C ILE A 233 -42.27 21.99 4.55
N LYS A 234 -42.08 22.74 3.46
CA LYS A 234 -41.18 22.40 2.36
C LYS A 234 -39.72 22.31 2.81
N ASP A 235 -39.28 23.20 3.70
CA ASP A 235 -37.89 23.26 4.19
C ASP A 235 -37.58 22.09 5.12
N ARG A 236 -38.57 21.63 5.91
CA ARG A 236 -38.43 20.40 6.72
C ARG A 236 -38.17 19.15 5.89
N ILE A 237 -38.85 19.01 4.76
CA ILE A 237 -38.68 17.86 3.86
C ILE A 237 -37.29 17.89 3.23
N ILE A 238 -36.79 19.08 2.86
CA ILE A 238 -35.45 19.27 2.30
C ILE A 238 -34.38 18.93 3.34
N ILE A 239 -34.46 19.46 4.57
CA ILE A 239 -33.49 19.17 5.64
C ILE A 239 -33.44 17.67 5.96
N CYS A 240 -34.60 17.02 6.12
CA CYS A 240 -34.65 15.57 6.35
C CYS A 240 -34.02 14.79 5.19
N ARG A 241 -34.27 15.20 3.95
CA ARG A 241 -33.72 14.55 2.76
C ARG A 241 -32.20 14.67 2.69
N GLU A 242 -31.66 15.87 2.87
CA GLU A 242 -30.22 16.10 2.85
C GLU A 242 -29.51 15.34 3.97
N MET A 243 -30.10 15.32 5.17
CA MET A 243 -29.58 14.53 6.28
C MET A 243 -29.57 13.03 5.93
N ILE A 244 -30.66 12.48 5.38
CA ILE A 244 -30.71 11.08 4.95
C ILE A 244 -29.63 10.79 3.91
N CYS A 245 -29.42 11.69 2.94
CA CYS A 245 -28.36 11.57 1.94
C CYS A 245 -26.95 11.63 2.53
N ALA A 246 -26.71 12.42 3.59
CA ALA A 246 -25.44 12.44 4.31
C ALA A 246 -25.16 11.13 5.05
N ILE A 247 -26.17 10.60 5.72
CA ILE A 247 -26.08 9.33 6.47
C ILE A 247 -25.84 8.17 5.53
N ASP A 248 -26.50 8.18 4.36
CA ASP A 248 -26.37 7.13 3.37
C ASP A 248 -24.94 7.07 2.81
N ILE A 249 -24.36 8.22 2.43
CA ILE A 249 -22.97 8.25 1.94
C ILE A 249 -21.95 7.88 3.04
N GLN A 250 -22.18 8.30 4.29
CA GLN A 250 -21.35 7.87 5.43
C GLN A 250 -21.42 6.35 5.63
N ARG A 251 -22.62 5.77 5.59
CA ARG A 251 -22.82 4.32 5.74
C ARG A 251 -22.16 3.54 4.60
N GLN A 252 -22.30 4.03 3.38
CA GLN A 252 -21.64 3.47 2.20
C GLN A 252 -20.12 3.49 2.36
N ALA A 253 -19.53 4.63 2.78
CA ALA A 253 -18.09 4.76 3.03
C ALA A 253 -17.59 3.70 4.02
N MET A 254 -18.26 3.56 5.17
CA MET A 254 -17.95 2.56 6.18
C MET A 254 -18.06 1.13 5.64
N GLN A 255 -19.12 0.84 4.87
CA GLN A 255 -19.36 -0.49 4.30
C GLN A 255 -18.29 -0.87 3.29
N TYR A 256 -17.92 0.04 2.39
CA TYR A 256 -16.91 -0.21 1.36
C TYR A 256 -15.50 -0.32 1.96
N ALA A 257 -15.18 0.49 2.97
CA ALA A 257 -13.91 0.38 3.70
C ALA A 257 -13.81 -0.95 4.47
N LYS A 258 -14.89 -1.38 5.14
CA LYS A 258 -14.91 -2.69 5.83
C LYS A 258 -14.85 -3.86 4.86
N CYS A 259 -15.57 -3.78 3.73
CA CYS A 259 -15.51 -4.80 2.67
C CYS A 259 -14.09 -4.95 2.11
N PHE A 260 -13.38 -3.84 1.93
CA PHE A 260 -11.97 -3.85 1.53
C PHE A 260 -11.08 -4.59 2.53
N VAL A 261 -11.11 -4.19 3.81
CA VAL A 261 -10.24 -4.77 4.85
C VAL A 261 -10.51 -6.27 5.04
N THR A 262 -11.78 -6.66 5.15
CA THR A 262 -12.18 -8.07 5.33
C THR A 262 -11.75 -8.97 4.16
N SER A 263 -11.67 -8.42 2.94
CA SER A 263 -11.25 -9.20 1.76
C SER A 263 -9.75 -9.53 1.76
N ILE A 264 -8.93 -8.66 2.35
CA ILE A 264 -7.47 -8.85 2.40
C ILE A 264 -6.98 -9.35 3.77
N GLU A 265 -7.89 -9.57 4.72
CA GLU A 265 -7.59 -9.78 6.14
C GLU A 265 -6.62 -10.94 6.39
N GLY A 266 -6.93 -12.15 5.92
CA GLY A 266 -6.09 -13.32 6.14
C GLY A 266 -4.68 -13.18 5.55
N GLY A 267 -4.58 -12.54 4.38
CA GLY A 267 -3.30 -12.26 3.73
C GLY A 267 -2.49 -11.15 4.42
N ALA A 268 -3.17 -10.13 4.93
CA ALA A 268 -2.54 -9.00 5.60
C ALA A 268 -1.76 -9.44 6.85
N PHE A 269 -2.27 -10.42 7.61
CA PHE A 269 -1.54 -11.00 8.75
C PHE A 269 -0.17 -11.56 8.36
N VAL A 270 -0.14 -12.39 7.32
CA VAL A 270 1.09 -13.02 6.82
C VAL A 270 2.07 -11.94 6.35
N VAL A 271 1.57 -10.94 5.62
CA VAL A 271 2.40 -9.82 5.14
C VAL A 271 2.97 -9.00 6.31
N ILE A 272 2.21 -8.73 7.37
CA ILE A 272 2.69 -7.99 8.55
C ILE A 272 3.83 -8.75 9.23
N ILE A 273 3.70 -10.06 9.43
CA ILE A 273 4.75 -10.89 10.04
C ILE A 273 6.02 -10.86 9.19
N ILE A 274 5.89 -11.02 7.88
CA ILE A 274 7.04 -10.99 6.96
C ILE A 274 7.71 -9.61 6.94
N LYS A 275 6.94 -8.52 7.05
CA LYS A 275 7.50 -7.15 7.19
C LYS A 275 8.38 -7.02 8.43
N VAL A 276 7.87 -7.48 9.59
CA VAL A 276 8.62 -7.42 10.85
C VAL A 276 9.89 -8.26 10.76
N LEU A 277 9.81 -9.48 10.25
CA LEU A 277 10.98 -10.34 10.02
C LEU A 277 11.98 -9.70 9.07
N CYS A 278 11.50 -9.13 7.96
CA CYS A 278 12.33 -8.45 6.97
C CYS A 278 13.12 -7.30 7.59
N VAL A 279 12.45 -6.40 8.33
CA VAL A 279 13.13 -5.27 8.99
C VAL A 279 14.15 -5.79 10.02
N SER A 280 13.76 -6.75 10.85
CA SER A 280 14.61 -7.30 11.91
C SER A 280 15.90 -7.94 11.37
N CYS A 281 15.77 -8.81 10.35
CA CYS A 281 16.91 -9.50 9.75
C CYS A 281 17.81 -8.53 8.97
N ASN A 282 17.25 -7.58 8.23
CA ASN A 282 18.06 -6.60 7.48
C ASN A 282 18.79 -5.63 8.43
N LEU A 283 18.18 -5.21 9.54
CA LEU A 283 18.87 -4.44 10.58
C LEU A 283 20.02 -5.25 11.19
N TYR A 284 19.80 -6.52 11.53
CA TYR A 284 20.87 -7.38 12.04
C TYR A 284 22.07 -7.43 11.08
N ARG A 285 21.81 -7.62 9.78
CA ARG A 285 22.86 -7.62 8.74
C ARG A 285 23.66 -6.33 8.70
N ILE A 286 23.02 -5.18 8.80
CA ILE A 286 23.70 -3.88 8.81
C ILE A 286 24.68 -3.78 9.99
N PHE A 287 24.29 -4.24 11.17
CA PHE A 287 25.11 -4.15 12.39
C PHE A 287 26.23 -5.18 12.48
N GLN A 288 26.11 -6.30 11.76
CA GLN A 288 27.11 -7.38 11.77
C GLN A 288 28.30 -7.08 10.84
N ILE A 289 28.19 -6.13 9.92
CA ILE A 289 29.25 -5.80 8.96
C ILE A 289 30.35 -5.00 9.68
N GLU A 290 31.46 -5.66 10.02
CA GLU A 290 32.58 -5.10 10.80
C GLU A 290 33.34 -3.97 10.09
N SER A 291 33.53 -4.04 8.76
CA SER A 291 34.17 -3.00 7.96
C SER A 291 33.20 -2.37 6.95
N SER A 292 32.37 -1.43 7.42
CA SER A 292 31.41 -0.73 6.55
C SER A 292 32.06 -0.12 5.29
N MET A 293 33.31 0.37 5.40
CA MET A 293 34.06 0.94 4.27
C MET A 293 34.43 -0.04 3.15
N GLU A 294 34.58 -1.35 3.43
CA GLU A 294 34.92 -2.35 2.39
C GLU A 294 33.68 -2.98 1.76
N LYS A 295 32.53 -2.96 2.45
CA LYS A 295 31.26 -3.57 2.00
C LYS A 295 30.11 -2.56 1.91
N MET A 296 30.40 -1.34 1.45
CA MET A 296 29.42 -0.26 1.34
C MET A 296 28.18 -0.64 0.52
N ASP A 297 28.34 -1.43 -0.54
CA ASP A 297 27.24 -1.87 -1.41
C ASP A 297 26.23 -2.78 -0.68
N GLU A 298 26.72 -3.69 0.17
CA GLU A 298 25.87 -4.60 0.97
C GLU A 298 25.08 -3.83 2.03
N VAL A 299 25.74 -2.89 2.72
CA VAL A 299 25.10 -2.01 3.72
C VAL A 299 24.01 -1.16 3.06
N LEU A 300 24.31 -0.56 1.90
CA LEU A 300 23.35 0.26 1.17
C LEU A 300 22.12 -0.55 0.75
N LEU A 301 22.30 -1.79 0.26
CA LEU A 301 21.20 -2.66 -0.14
C LEU A 301 20.27 -2.98 1.03
N HIS A 302 20.82 -3.36 2.19
CA HIS A 302 20.03 -3.65 3.38
C HIS A 302 19.33 -2.39 3.93
N LEU A 303 19.99 -1.22 3.89
CA LEU A 303 19.40 0.05 4.29
C LEU A 303 18.21 0.44 3.39
N LEU A 304 18.36 0.26 2.08
CA LEU A 304 17.29 0.47 1.10
C LEU A 304 16.12 -0.49 1.33
N ALA A 305 16.40 -1.76 1.64
CA ALA A 305 15.37 -2.73 1.99
C ALA A 305 14.60 -2.30 3.25
N VAL A 306 15.29 -1.95 4.34
CA VAL A 306 14.64 -1.48 5.59
C VAL A 306 13.79 -0.23 5.35
N SER A 307 14.37 0.79 4.72
CA SER A 307 13.69 2.07 4.45
C SER A 307 12.45 1.91 3.57
N SER A 308 12.51 1.05 2.54
CA SER A 308 11.36 0.77 1.68
C SER A 308 10.23 0.07 2.44
N VAL A 309 10.54 -0.92 3.27
CA VAL A 309 9.53 -1.63 4.08
C VAL A 309 8.90 -0.71 5.13
N LEU A 310 9.71 0.12 5.80
CA LEU A 310 9.20 1.11 6.76
C LEU A 310 8.30 2.15 6.10
N THR A 311 8.65 2.61 4.89
CA THR A 311 7.83 3.56 4.14
C THR A 311 6.48 2.96 3.75
N ILE A 312 6.46 1.69 3.31
CA ILE A 312 5.22 0.97 3.01
C ILE A 312 4.38 0.79 4.29
N LEU A 313 4.99 0.39 5.41
CA LEU A 313 4.30 0.26 6.70
C LEU A 313 3.69 1.57 7.16
N PHE A 314 4.46 2.66 7.08
CA PHE A 314 4.02 4.00 7.44
C PHE A 314 2.85 4.43 6.55
N ALA A 315 2.97 4.31 5.23
CA ALA A 315 1.92 4.70 4.29
C ALA A 315 0.61 3.95 4.52
N CYS A 316 0.66 2.63 4.75
CA CYS A 316 -0.55 1.84 5.04
C CYS A 316 -1.25 2.30 6.34
N ASN A 317 -0.47 2.51 7.41
CA ASN A 317 -1.01 2.91 8.71
C ASN A 317 -1.48 4.36 8.73
N TYR A 318 -0.78 5.26 8.04
CA TYR A 318 -1.15 6.67 7.91
C TYR A 318 -2.51 6.83 7.23
N VAL A 319 -2.76 6.11 6.14
CA VAL A 319 -4.07 6.17 5.47
C VAL A 319 -5.17 5.56 6.32
N GLY A 320 -4.88 4.48 7.06
CA GLY A 320 -5.83 3.90 8.01
C GLY A 320 -6.23 4.88 9.13
N GLN A 321 -5.25 5.61 9.65
CA GLN A 321 -5.48 6.70 10.61
C GLN A 321 -6.36 7.79 10.00
N GLU A 322 -6.04 8.25 8.79
CA GLU A 322 -6.78 9.32 8.11
C GLU A 322 -8.24 8.93 7.84
N VAL A 323 -8.53 7.68 7.47
CA VAL A 323 -9.90 7.18 7.34
C VAL A 323 -10.64 7.23 8.67
N THR A 324 -9.97 6.86 9.77
CA THR A 324 -10.52 6.92 11.13
C THR A 324 -10.81 8.38 11.53
N ASP A 325 -9.86 9.28 11.27
CA ASP A 325 -9.97 10.70 11.58
C ASP A 325 -11.11 11.37 10.79
N HIS A 326 -11.25 11.08 9.51
CA HIS A 326 -12.38 11.59 8.70
C HIS A 326 -13.73 11.03 9.17
N SER A 327 -13.80 9.76 9.56
CA SER A 327 -15.02 9.21 10.14
C SER A 327 -15.37 9.90 11.46
N ASN A 328 -14.39 10.19 12.31
CA ASN A 328 -14.59 10.92 13.56
C ASN A 328 -14.94 12.40 13.31
N HIS A 329 -14.42 12.99 12.25
CA HIS A 329 -14.76 14.36 11.86
C HIS A 329 -16.25 14.52 11.55
N VAL A 330 -16.88 13.53 10.91
CA VAL A 330 -18.34 13.52 10.71
C VAL A 330 -19.10 13.61 12.03
N TYR A 331 -18.65 12.90 13.07
CA TYR A 331 -19.24 12.99 14.42
C TYR A 331 -19.10 14.40 14.99
N VAL A 332 -17.90 14.99 14.92
CA VAL A 332 -17.62 16.34 15.45
C VAL A 332 -18.48 17.40 14.75
N VAL A 333 -18.58 17.34 13.42
CA VAL A 333 -19.42 18.24 12.62
C VAL A 333 -20.88 18.09 13.03
N THR A 334 -21.39 16.86 13.09
CA THR A 334 -22.77 16.57 13.52
C THR A 334 -23.08 17.09 14.92
N TYR A 335 -22.09 17.13 15.81
CA TYR A 335 -22.25 17.66 17.16
C TYR A 335 -22.32 19.20 17.20
N ASN A 336 -21.50 19.86 16.37
CA ASN A 336 -21.33 21.32 16.36
C ASN A 336 -22.40 22.08 15.57
N VAL A 337 -23.13 21.44 14.65
CA VAL A 337 -24.23 22.09 13.93
C VAL A 337 -25.34 22.54 14.89
N ALA A 338 -26.12 23.56 14.50
CA ALA A 338 -27.18 24.14 15.33
C ALA A 338 -28.45 23.25 15.42
N TRP A 339 -28.28 21.95 15.71
CA TRP A 339 -29.34 20.97 15.76
C TRP A 339 -30.43 21.30 16.81
N TYR A 340 -30.07 22.02 17.87
CA TYR A 340 -31.01 22.48 18.90
C TYR A 340 -32.06 23.49 18.39
N LEU A 341 -31.80 24.14 17.25
CA LEU A 341 -32.76 25.01 16.57
C LEU A 341 -33.67 24.22 15.61
N ALA A 342 -33.31 22.98 15.27
CA ALA A 342 -34.07 22.15 14.35
C ALA A 342 -35.38 21.62 14.99
N PRO A 343 -36.38 21.20 14.19
CA PRO A 343 -37.60 20.59 14.70
C PRO A 343 -37.32 19.29 15.46
N LEU A 344 -38.17 18.95 16.44
CA LEU A 344 -38.00 17.79 17.32
C LEU A 344 -37.76 16.45 16.59
N HIS A 345 -38.37 16.26 15.42
CA HIS A 345 -38.15 15.04 14.62
C HIS A 345 -36.70 14.94 14.11
N ILE A 346 -36.12 16.06 13.64
CA ILE A 346 -34.75 16.14 13.14
C ILE A 346 -33.75 16.03 14.31
N GLN A 347 -34.06 16.65 15.45
CA GLN A 347 -33.25 16.49 16.67
C GLN A 347 -33.11 15.02 17.08
N LYS A 348 -34.22 14.27 17.07
CA LYS A 348 -34.20 12.82 17.37
C LYS A 348 -33.35 12.03 16.38
N LEU A 349 -33.43 12.35 15.09
CA LEU A 349 -32.62 11.71 14.05
C LEU A 349 -31.12 11.96 14.28
N ILE A 350 -30.73 13.20 14.57
CA ILE A 350 -29.34 13.59 14.85
C ILE A 350 -28.82 12.87 16.10
N LEU A 351 -29.66 12.71 17.12
CA LEU A 351 -29.28 12.00 18.34
C LEU A 351 -28.92 10.53 18.04
N PHE A 352 -29.68 9.85 17.19
CA PHE A 352 -29.32 8.51 16.71
C PHE A 352 -28.01 8.49 15.92
N LEU A 353 -27.74 9.54 15.14
CA LEU A 353 -26.48 9.66 14.41
C LEU A 353 -25.29 9.86 15.32
N LEU A 354 -25.39 10.75 16.30
CA LEU A 354 -24.36 10.95 17.31
C LEU A 354 -24.10 9.65 18.08
N GLN A 355 -25.15 8.92 18.46
CA GLN A 355 -25.00 7.62 19.14
C GLN A 355 -24.31 6.57 18.26
N ARG A 356 -24.55 6.59 16.95
CA ARG A 356 -23.93 5.63 16.02
C ARG A 356 -22.49 6.02 15.66
N SER A 357 -22.24 7.31 15.45
CA SER A 357 -20.93 7.86 15.06
C SER A 357 -19.99 8.08 16.24
N SER A 358 -20.46 7.98 17.48
CA SER A 358 -19.62 7.91 18.68
C SER A 358 -18.83 6.60 18.78
N LYS A 359 -19.24 5.55 18.07
CA LYS A 359 -18.43 4.34 17.92
C LYS A 359 -17.32 4.63 16.90
N ILE A 360 -16.08 4.62 17.38
CA ILE A 360 -14.89 4.82 16.56
C ILE A 360 -14.90 3.79 15.42
N PHE A 361 -14.96 4.28 14.19
CA PHE A 361 -14.80 3.46 12.99
C PHE A 361 -13.33 3.37 12.65
N SER A 362 -12.74 2.20 12.85
CA SER A 362 -11.33 1.94 12.53
C SER A 362 -11.20 0.77 11.57
N LEU A 363 -10.12 0.80 10.78
CA LEU A 363 -9.78 -0.27 9.85
C LEU A 363 -8.94 -1.31 10.58
N SER A 364 -9.60 -2.36 11.11
CA SER A 364 -8.94 -3.44 11.84
C SER A 364 -8.84 -4.72 11.03
N VAL A 365 -7.64 -5.31 11.02
CA VAL A 365 -7.32 -6.61 10.45
C VAL A 365 -7.49 -7.66 11.55
N GLY A 366 -8.55 -8.47 11.46
CA GLY A 366 -8.90 -9.53 12.43
C GLY A 366 -8.97 -9.12 13.89
N GLY A 367 -9.28 -7.85 14.14
CA GLY A 367 -9.36 -7.29 15.49
C GLY A 367 -8.02 -7.16 16.23
N LEU A 368 -6.91 -7.61 15.63
CA LEU A 368 -5.58 -7.64 16.25
C LEU A 368 -4.75 -6.41 15.86
N PHE A 369 -4.76 -6.03 14.58
CA PHE A 369 -4.03 -4.87 14.08
C PHE A 369 -5.02 -3.81 13.59
N THR A 370 -5.03 -2.66 14.23
CA THR A 370 -5.77 -1.49 13.75
C THR A 370 -4.84 -0.62 12.94
N ALA A 371 -5.17 -0.30 11.69
CA ALA A 371 -4.34 0.55 10.85
C ALA A 371 -4.29 1.98 11.43
N SER A 372 -3.23 2.29 12.16
CA SER A 372 -3.03 3.53 12.91
C SER A 372 -1.55 3.84 13.07
N LEU A 373 -1.21 5.09 13.38
CA LEU A 373 0.18 5.46 13.67
C LEU A 373 0.72 4.76 14.93
N GLU A 374 -0.15 4.44 15.88
CA GLU A 374 0.19 3.62 17.04
C GLU A 374 0.58 2.20 16.61
N CYS A 375 -0.18 1.56 15.71
CA CYS A 375 0.18 0.25 15.17
C CYS A 375 1.50 0.29 14.38
N PHE A 376 1.80 1.38 13.68
CA PHE A 376 3.11 1.54 13.06
C PHE A 376 4.23 1.53 14.11
N ALA A 377 4.08 2.30 15.19
CA ALA A 377 5.07 2.36 16.26
C ALA A 377 5.28 1.00 16.93
N THR A 378 4.21 0.25 17.21
CA THR A 378 4.31 -1.10 17.80
C THR A 378 5.00 -2.10 16.87
N LEU A 379 4.75 -2.02 15.56
CA LEU A 379 5.43 -2.88 14.57
C LEU A 379 6.92 -2.56 14.43
N VAL A 380 7.29 -1.27 14.48
CA VAL A 380 8.70 -0.84 14.51
C VAL A 380 9.37 -1.30 15.80
N GLN A 381 8.70 -1.13 16.95
CA GLN A 381 9.21 -1.61 18.23
C GLN A 381 9.42 -3.12 18.23
N ALA A 382 8.45 -3.90 17.73
CA ALA A 382 8.59 -5.35 17.59
C ALA A 382 9.78 -5.72 16.70
N SER A 383 9.96 -5.02 15.57
CA SER A 383 11.10 -5.25 14.67
C SER A 383 12.44 -4.97 15.36
N MET A 384 12.52 -3.89 16.15
CA MET A 384 13.71 -3.59 16.96
C MET A 384 13.95 -4.64 18.05
N SER A 385 12.90 -5.14 18.72
CA SER A 385 13.02 -6.20 19.72
C SER A 385 13.55 -7.50 19.13
N TYR A 386 13.04 -7.92 17.97
CA TYR A 386 13.54 -9.12 17.28
C TYR A 386 14.97 -8.92 16.74
N PHE A 387 15.30 -7.73 16.24
CA PHE A 387 16.68 -7.37 15.90
C PHE A 387 17.62 -7.53 17.10
N THR A 388 17.30 -6.92 18.25
CA THR A 388 18.13 -7.01 19.47
C THR A 388 18.25 -8.45 19.96
N PHE A 389 17.17 -9.23 19.86
CA PHE A 389 17.20 -10.66 20.18
C PHE A 389 18.18 -11.42 19.29
N LEU A 390 18.11 -11.25 17.96
CA LEU A 390 19.05 -11.86 17.02
C LEU A 390 20.51 -11.44 17.30
N TYR A 391 20.72 -10.17 17.65
CA TYR A 391 22.03 -9.65 18.02
C TYR A 391 22.58 -10.30 19.31
N SER A 392 21.72 -10.55 20.31
CA SER A 392 22.13 -11.19 21.57
C SER A 392 22.40 -12.69 21.49
N MET A 393 21.98 -13.36 20.41
CA MET A 393 22.25 -14.78 20.16
C MET A 393 23.66 -15.04 19.62
N GLN A 394 24.39 -13.97 19.28
CA GLN A 394 25.82 -13.99 18.98
C GLN A 394 26.63 -13.99 20.26
#